data_AF-A0A2D7S411-F1
#
_entry.id   AF-A0A2D7S411-F1
#
_cell.length_a   1.000
_cell.length_b   1.000
_cell.length_c   1.000
_cell.angle_alpha   90.00
_cell.angle_beta   90.00
_cell.angle_gamma   90.00
#
_symmetry.space_group_name_H-M   'P 1'
#
loop_
_entity.id
_entity.type
_entity.pdbx_description
1 polymer ?
#
loop_
_entity_poly.entity_id
_entity_poly.type
_entity_poly.pdbx_seq_one_letter_code
_entity_poly.pdbx_strand_id
1 'polypeptide(L)' 'MFDGAEVESVRVSNVKGKRKIFKRLPGKRADWKKAYIKLKPGFDIDFMGNG' A
#
# COMPACT_ATOMS: atom_id res chain seq x y z
N MET A 1 -0.20 -16.71 1.24
CA MET A 1 -1.59 -16.20 1.17
C MET A 1 -1.94 -15.70 2.56
N PHE A 2 -2.50 -14.49 2.72
CA PHE A 2 -2.73 -13.83 4.03
C PHE A 2 -3.86 -14.46 4.87
N ASP A 3 -4.31 -15.67 4.50
CA ASP A 3 -5.40 -16.35 5.18
C ASP A 3 -4.98 -16.78 6.57
N GLY A 4 -5.67 -16.26 7.58
CA GLY A 4 -5.44 -16.55 8.99
C GLY A 4 -4.90 -15.37 9.82
N ALA A 5 -4.52 -14.24 9.21
CA ALA A 5 -4.07 -13.07 9.97
C ALA A 5 -5.24 -12.20 10.44
N GLU A 6 -5.41 -12.04 11.75
CA GLU A 6 -6.42 -11.13 12.30
C GLU A 6 -5.89 -9.68 12.41
N VAL A 7 -6.66 -8.74 11.85
CA VAL A 7 -6.31 -7.31 11.85
C VAL A 7 -6.87 -6.61 13.09
N GLU A 8 -6.02 -5.82 13.75
CA GLU A 8 -6.42 -4.97 14.88
C GLU A 8 -6.85 -3.58 14.41
N SER A 9 -6.09 -2.93 13.53
CA SER A 9 -6.44 -1.61 13.00
C SER A 9 -5.84 -1.34 11.62
N VAL A 10 -6.52 -0.50 10.85
CA VAL A 10 -6.06 -0.06 9.52
C VAL A 10 -6.04 1.46 9.46
N ARG A 11 -4.92 2.03 9.05
CA ARG A 11 -4.79 3.46 8.74
C ARG A 11 -4.51 3.63 7.26
N VAL A 12 -5.37 4.37 6.57
CA VAL A 12 -5.29 4.57 5.13
C VAL A 12 -4.79 5.97 4.80
N SER A 13 -3.92 6.08 3.81
CA SER A 13 -3.45 7.34 3.25
C SER A 13 -3.69 7.37 1.74
N ASN A 14 -4.38 8.42 1.28
CA ASN A 14 -4.59 8.69 -0.14
C ASN A 14 -3.44 9.55 -0.65
N VAL A 15 -2.62 8.98 -1.54
CA VAL A 15 -1.47 9.66 -2.09
C VAL A 15 -1.79 10.11 -3.51
N LYS A 16 -1.91 11.43 -3.68
CA LYS A 16 -2.14 12.03 -4.99
C LYS A 16 -0.88 11.88 -5.86
N GLY A 17 -1.07 11.40 -7.08
CA GLY A 17 -0.07 11.28 -8.11
C GLY A 17 0.49 12.66 -8.47
N LYS A 18 1.82 12.74 -8.54
CA LYS A 18 2.52 13.98 -8.89
C LYS A 18 2.25 14.35 -10.35
N ARG A 19 2.05 15.64 -10.60
CA ARG A 19 2.09 16.19 -11.97
C ARG A 19 3.51 16.02 -12.52
N LYS A 20 3.63 15.54 -13.75
CA LYS A 20 4.89 15.29 -14.44
C LYS A 20 4.77 15.72 -15.89
N ILE A 21 5.89 16.11 -16.49
CA ILE A 21 5.96 16.47 -17.91
C ILE A 21 6.85 15.44 -18.60
N PHE A 22 6.41 14.95 -19.75
CA PHE A 22 7.21 14.09 -20.63
C PHE A 22 7.19 14.67 -22.04
N LYS A 23 8.35 14.88 -22.66
CA LYS A 23 8.48 15.52 -23.99
C LYS A 23 7.63 16.80 -24.15
N ARG A 24 7.64 17.67 -23.13
CA ARG A 24 6.86 18.93 -23.07
C ARG A 24 5.34 18.77 -22.95
N LEU A 25 4.82 17.54 -22.89
CA LEU A 25 3.40 17.27 -22.65
C LEU A 25 3.14 17.15 -21.13
N PRO A 26 2.19 17.92 -20.57
CA PRO A 26 1.81 17.80 -19.17
C PRO A 26 0.99 16.53 -18.94
N GLY A 27 1.29 15.84 -17.83
CA GLY A 27 0.58 14.66 -17.38
C GLY A 27 0.60 14.52 -15.86
N LYS A 28 0.02 13.44 -15.36
CA LYS A 28 -0.04 13.12 -13.93
C LYS A 28 0.19 11.63 -13.76
N ARG A 29 0.93 11.25 -12.72
CA ARG A 29 1.02 9.83 -12.32
C ARG A 29 -0.33 9.38 -11.74
N ALA A 30 -0.58 8.08 -11.77
CA ALA A 30 -1.75 7.51 -11.11
C ALA A 30 -1.75 7.88 -9.62
N ASP A 31 -2.94 8.22 -9.12
CA ASP A 31 -3.17 8.29 -7.67
C ASP A 31 -3.07 6.88 -7.11
N TRP A 32 -2.60 6.76 -5.87
CA TRP A 32 -2.53 5.48 -5.19
C TRP A 32 -2.95 5.61 -3.74
N LYS A 33 -3.42 4.51 -3.18
CA LYS A 33 -3.88 4.42 -1.81
C LYS A 33 -2.95 3.46 -1.07
N LYS A 34 -2.39 3.91 0.05
CA LYS A 34 -1.54 3.11 0.92
C LYS A 34 -2.30 2.80 2.20
N ALA A 35 -2.19 1.56 2.68
CA ALA A 35 -2.73 1.16 3.97
C ALA A 35 -1.59 0.70 4.88
N TYR A 36 -1.60 1.18 6.12
CA TYR A 36 -0.79 0.67 7.22
C TYR A 36 -1.70 -0.19 8.08
N ILE A 37 -1.34 -1.46 8.25
CA ILE A 37 -2.19 -2.47 8.89
C ILE A 37 -1.45 -2.95 10.13
N LYS A 38 -2.12 -2.87 11.28
CA LYS A 38 -1.66 -3.45 12.54
C LYS A 38 -2.41 -4.76 12.75
N LEU A 39 -1.65 -5.84 12.96
CA LEU A 39 -2.19 -7.16 13.27
C LEU A 39 -2.39 -7.31 14.77
N LYS A 40 -3.25 -8.25 15.16
CA LYS A 40 -3.39 -8.61 16.57
C LYS A 40 -2.09 -9.25 17.10
N PRO A 41 -1.78 -9.09 18.39
CA PRO A 41 -0.64 -9.76 19.02
C PRO A 41 -0.68 -11.28 18.79
N GLY A 42 0.44 -11.88 18.40
CA GLY A 42 0.54 -13.31 18.12
C GLY A 42 0.25 -13.73 16.67
N PHE A 43 -0.19 -12.80 15.81
CA PHE A 43 -0.29 -13.00 14.37
C PHE A 43 0.89 -12.32 13.67
N ASP A 44 1.57 -13.06 12.80
CA ASP A 44 2.61 -12.54 11.92
C ASP A 44 2.25 -12.85 10.46
N ILE A 45 2.67 -11.97 9.57
CA ILE A 45 2.52 -12.14 8.14
C ILE A 45 3.92 -12.34 7.58
N ASP A 46 4.17 -13.51 7.01
CA ASP A 46 5.41 -13.74 6.27
C ASP A 46 5.32 -13.01 4.91
N PHE A 47 6.03 -11.89 4.81
CA PHE A 47 6.13 -11.08 3.59
C PHE A 47 7.15 -11.64 2.59
N MET A 48 7.97 -12.61 3.01
CA MET A 48 8.96 -13.26 2.16
C MET A 48 8.36 -14.51 1.51
N GLY A 49 7.64 -14.31 0.41
CA GLY A 49 7.60 -15.34 -0.62
C GLY A 49 9.01 -15.50 -1.18
N ASN A 50 9.71 -16.56 -0.80
CA ASN A 50 10.86 -17.04 -1.57
C ASN A 50 10.36 -17.48 -2.95
N GLY A 51 10.40 -16.58 -3.94
CA GLY A 51 9.99 -16.83 -5.32
C GLY A 51 9.55 -15.58 -6.07
#